data_AF-A0A7S1H6A2-F1
#
_entry.id   AF-A0A7S1H6A2-F1
#
_cell.length_a   1.000
_cell.length_b   1.000
_cell.length_c   1.000
_cell.angle_alpha   90.00
_cell.angle_beta   90.00
_cell.angle_gamma   90.00
#
_symmetry.space_group_name_H-M   'P 1'
#
loop_
_entity.id
_entity.type
_entity.pdbx_description
1 polymer ?
#
loop_
_entity_poly.entity_id
_entity_poly.type
_entity_poly.pdbx_seq_one_letter_code
_entity_poly.pdbx_strand_id
1 'polypeptide(L)'
;ERDRFRLRDGAQEQVHRCAYDKCANPSESQHFYRITGTTEAGGRDWSALEGKVLCSACYQQYLVRGTLARGRLKPPDGEEARCTYEECENPGQSYQFYRIVGSTAAGGQDWSPVFGHVLCNACYKRYRSKGTLQRSSTLSES
;
A
#
# COMPACT_ATOMS: atom_id res chain seq x y z
N GLU A 1 14.95 60.37 10.76
CA GLU A 1 15.48 59.08 11.22
C GLU A 1 14.34 58.17 11.69
N ARG A 2 14.10 57.06 10.99
CA ARG A 2 13.69 55.77 11.58
C ARG A 2 13.54 54.76 10.46
N ASP A 3 14.71 54.35 10.03
CA ASP A 3 14.96 53.08 9.39
C ASP A 3 14.41 51.94 10.28
N ARG A 4 13.48 51.15 9.74
CA ARG A 4 13.11 49.84 10.30
C ARG A 4 13.35 48.80 9.21
N PHE A 5 14.63 48.45 9.06
CA PHE A 5 15.11 47.21 8.47
C PHE A 5 14.15 46.04 8.73
N ARG A 6 13.64 45.50 7.64
CA ARG A 6 13.07 44.16 7.57
C ARG A 6 14.17 43.14 7.84
N LEU A 7 14.10 42.48 8.98
CA LEU A 7 14.64 41.13 9.21
C LEU A 7 13.36 40.28 9.34
N ARG A 8 12.83 39.54 8.36
CA ARG A 8 13.38 38.48 7.50
C ARG A 8 14.26 37.48 8.25
N ASP A 9 13.80 37.09 9.43
CA ASP A 9 14.16 35.83 10.05
C ASP A 9 13.60 34.67 9.23
N GLY A 10 14.50 33.84 8.73
CA GLY A 10 14.25 32.69 7.88
C GLY A 10 13.48 31.60 8.62
N ALA A 11 12.15 31.65 8.53
CA ALA A 11 11.35 30.44 8.57
C ALA A 11 11.81 29.59 7.39
N GLN A 12 12.59 28.56 7.68
CA GLN A 12 12.89 27.50 6.73
C GLN A 12 11.57 27.11 6.06
N GLU A 13 11.48 27.38 4.77
CA GLU A 13 10.41 26.92 3.91
C GLU A 13 10.54 25.40 3.83
N GLN A 14 10.14 24.72 4.91
CA GLN A 14 10.10 23.28 4.97
C GLN A 14 9.06 22.88 3.96
N VAL A 15 9.55 22.42 2.81
CA VAL A 15 8.73 21.95 1.71
C VAL A 15 7.89 20.78 2.25
N HIS A 16 6.67 21.10 2.67
CA HIS A 16 5.67 20.14 3.13
C HIS A 16 5.21 19.32 1.93
N ARG A 17 6.05 18.40 1.49
CA ARG A 17 5.80 17.54 0.34
C ARG A 17 5.92 16.09 0.77
N CYS A 18 4.94 15.30 0.35
CA CYS A 18 4.97 13.86 0.48
C CYS A 18 6.20 13.33 -0.27
N ALA A 19 7.08 12.64 0.45
CA ALA A 19 8.28 12.00 -0.06
C ALA A 19 8.00 10.72 -0.87
N TYR A 20 6.73 10.34 -1.02
CA TYR A 20 6.36 9.21 -1.86
C TYR A 20 6.21 9.64 -3.32
N ASP A 21 7.05 9.10 -4.20
CA ASP A 21 7.16 9.52 -5.60
C ASP A 21 5.86 9.35 -6.40
N LYS A 22 5.05 8.34 -6.06
CA LYS A 22 3.75 8.09 -6.73
C LYS A 22 2.57 8.72 -6.01
N CYS A 23 2.82 9.71 -5.14
CA CYS A 23 1.75 10.47 -4.51
C CYS A 23 1.12 11.42 -5.54
N ALA A 24 -0.18 11.27 -5.80
CA ALA A 24 -0.89 12.12 -6.77
C ALA A 24 -0.79 13.61 -6.42
N ASN A 25 -1.00 13.95 -5.14
CA ASN A 25 -1.00 15.33 -4.66
C ASN A 25 -0.03 15.44 -3.49
N PRO A 26 1.28 15.56 -3.75
CA PRO A 26 2.28 15.49 -2.71
C PRO A 26 2.33 16.75 -1.85
N SER A 27 1.83 17.90 -2.31
CA SER A 27 1.89 19.17 -1.56
C SER A 27 0.52 19.66 -1.06
N GLU A 28 -0.59 19.04 -1.47
CA GLU A 28 -1.95 19.56 -1.19
C GLU A 28 -2.59 19.00 0.09
N SER A 29 -1.80 18.34 0.95
CA SER A 29 -2.35 17.78 2.18
C SER A 29 -2.47 18.83 3.27
N GLN A 30 -3.56 18.78 4.03
CA GLN A 30 -3.71 19.61 5.23
C GLN A 30 -2.72 19.22 6.34
N HIS A 31 -2.29 17.96 6.36
CA HIS A 31 -1.38 17.43 7.37
C HIS A 31 -0.29 16.56 6.76
N PHE A 32 0.91 16.68 7.33
CA PHE A 32 2.08 15.91 6.96
C PHE A 32 2.65 15.22 8.20
N TYR A 33 3.01 13.96 8.04
CA TYR A 33 3.52 13.10 9.10
C TYR A 33 4.97 12.74 8.79
N ARG A 34 5.87 13.09 9.70
CA ARG A 34 7.27 12.67 9.60
C ARG A 34 7.43 11.32 10.27
N ILE A 35 7.98 10.37 9.53
CA ILE A 35 8.25 9.03 10.06
C ILE A 35 9.61 9.08 10.76
N THR A 36 9.62 8.64 12.01
CA THR A 36 10.82 8.53 12.86
C THR A 36 11.08 7.06 13.15
N GLY A 37 12.31 6.66 13.48
CA GLY A 37 12.63 5.26 13.82
C GLY A 37 11.88 4.70 15.03
N THR A 38 11.20 5.56 15.79
CA THR A 38 10.30 5.19 16.91
C THR A 38 8.82 5.17 16.51
N THR A 39 8.48 5.32 15.23
CA THR A 39 7.09 5.28 14.78
C THR A 39 6.59 3.84 14.78
N GLU A 40 5.83 3.45 15.81
CA GLU A 40 5.21 2.12 15.96
C GLU A 40 3.69 2.13 15.70
N ALA A 41 3.22 3.10 14.92
CA ALA A 41 1.80 3.27 14.69
C ALA A 41 1.21 2.07 13.92
N GLY A 42 0.14 1.46 14.47
CA GLY A 42 -0.59 0.37 13.82
C GLY A 42 0.10 -0.99 13.81
N GLY A 43 1.13 -1.21 14.65
CA GLY A 43 1.84 -2.49 14.72
C GLY A 43 2.51 -2.86 13.40
N ARG A 44 3.02 -1.85 12.68
CA ARG A 44 3.71 -1.99 11.40
C ARG A 44 5.16 -1.59 11.56
N ASP A 45 6.01 -2.18 10.73
CA ASP A 45 7.39 -1.74 10.59
C ASP A 45 7.44 -0.54 9.66
N TRP A 46 7.89 0.60 10.19
CA TRP A 46 8.05 1.86 9.46
C TRP A 46 9.51 2.13 9.05
N SER A 47 10.44 1.22 9.35
CA SER A 47 11.88 1.41 9.16
C SER A 47 12.24 1.80 7.71
N ALA A 48 11.57 1.20 6.72
CA ALA A 48 11.78 1.52 5.30
C ALA A 48 11.36 2.96 4.89
N LEU A 49 10.63 3.65 5.76
CA LEU A 49 10.13 5.00 5.58
C LEU A 49 10.72 5.99 6.57
N GLU A 50 11.66 5.58 7.42
CA GLU A 50 12.29 6.47 8.39
C GLU A 50 12.92 7.70 7.71
N GLY A 51 12.71 8.87 8.30
CA GLY A 51 13.18 10.16 7.77
C GLY A 51 12.31 10.73 6.65
N LYS A 52 11.34 9.98 6.12
CA LYS A 52 10.41 10.45 5.08
C LYS A 52 9.22 11.20 5.68
N VAL A 53 8.70 12.14 4.90
CA VAL A 53 7.48 12.89 5.23
C VAL A 53 6.35 12.38 4.34
N LEU A 54 5.23 11.98 4.93
CA LEU A 54 4.06 11.50 4.19
C LEU A 54 2.89 12.46 4.37
N CYS A 55 2.13 12.68 3.29
CA CYS A 55 0.83 13.34 3.44
C CYS A 55 -0.13 12.47 4.26
N SER A 56 -1.16 13.08 4.84
CA SER A 56 -2.17 12.38 5.66
C SER A 56 -2.72 11.13 4.99
N ALA A 57 -3.05 11.22 3.70
CA ALA A 57 -3.59 10.08 2.98
C ALA A 57 -2.55 8.95 2.85
N CYS A 58 -1.27 9.26 2.60
CA CYS A 58 -0.21 8.25 2.42
C CYS A 58 0.15 7.60 3.75
N TYR A 59 0.20 8.41 4.81
CA TYR A 59 0.36 7.94 6.18
C TYR A 59 -0.75 6.96 6.56
N GLN A 60 -2.02 7.35 6.41
CA GLN A 60 -3.17 6.49 6.70
C GLN A 60 -3.17 5.21 5.86
N GLN A 61 -2.76 5.29 4.61
CA GLN A 61 -2.66 4.10 3.77
C GLN A 61 -1.59 3.13 4.26
N TYR A 62 -0.40 3.63 4.63
CA TYR A 62 0.63 2.76 5.17
C TYR A 62 0.23 2.19 6.53
N LEU A 63 -0.41 3.00 7.38
CA LEU A 63 -0.96 2.58 8.66
C LEU A 63 -1.93 1.39 8.48
N VAL A 64 -2.84 1.47 7.51
CA VAL A 64 -3.86 0.43 7.27
C VAL A 64 -3.31 -0.76 6.47
N ARG A 65 -2.48 -0.53 5.46
CA ARG A 65 -2.06 -1.55 4.47
C ARG A 65 -0.61 -2.02 4.60
N GLY A 66 0.22 -1.32 5.33
CA GLY A 66 1.68 -1.54 5.36
C GLY A 66 2.39 -1.20 4.05
N THR A 67 1.73 -0.52 3.10
CA THR A 67 2.33 -0.14 1.81
C THR A 67 1.81 1.18 1.27
N LEU A 68 2.72 1.98 0.71
CA LEU A 68 2.41 3.23 0.01
C LEU A 68 1.98 3.03 -1.44
N ALA A 69 2.11 1.81 -1.96
CA ALA A 69 1.71 1.46 -3.32
C ALA A 69 0.21 1.79 -3.57
N ARG A 70 -0.04 3.00 -4.08
CA ARG A 70 -1.32 3.44 -4.60
C ARG A 70 -1.45 2.98 -6.03
N GLY A 71 -2.04 1.81 -6.20
CA GLY A 71 -2.32 1.34 -7.54
C GLY A 71 -2.89 -0.05 -7.48
N ARG A 72 -4.01 -0.22 -8.17
CA ARG A 72 -4.26 -1.47 -8.88
C ARG A 72 -2.97 -1.76 -9.66
N LEU A 73 -2.45 -2.98 -9.57
CA LEU A 73 -1.50 -3.40 -10.59
C LEU A 73 -2.33 -3.50 -11.89
N LYS A 74 -2.47 -2.39 -12.61
CA LYS A 74 -2.41 -2.53 -14.06
C LYS A 74 -0.97 -2.96 -14.29
N PRO A 75 -0.71 -4.17 -14.80
CA PRO A 75 0.65 -4.53 -15.16
C PRO A 75 1.24 -3.39 -15.99
N PRO A 76 2.52 -3.02 -15.76
CA PRO A 76 3.21 -2.15 -16.70
C PRO A 76 3.02 -2.75 -18.09
N ASP A 77 2.65 -1.92 -19.06
CA ASP A 77 2.43 -2.32 -20.46
C ASP A 77 3.48 -3.37 -20.88
N GLY A 78 3.06 -4.64 -20.98
CA GLY A 78 3.88 -5.74 -21.50
C GLY A 78 4.12 -6.95 -20.59
N GLU A 79 3.97 -6.86 -19.26
CA GLU A 79 4.08 -8.05 -18.41
C GLU A 79 2.69 -8.62 -18.12
N GLU A 80 2.37 -9.80 -18.62
CA GLU A 80 1.12 -10.50 -18.31
C GLU A 80 1.02 -10.73 -16.78
N ALA A 81 0.30 -9.85 -16.07
CA ALA A 81 -0.02 -10.11 -14.68
C ALA A 81 -0.85 -11.39 -14.64
N ARG A 82 -0.31 -12.44 -14.00
CA ARG A 82 -0.99 -13.72 -13.83
C ARG A 82 -1.23 -13.95 -12.35
N CYS A 83 -2.33 -14.63 -12.04
CA CYS A 83 -2.56 -15.16 -10.71
C CYS A 83 -1.44 -16.16 -10.38
N THR A 84 -0.71 -15.96 -9.29
CA THR A 84 0.34 -16.86 -8.81
C THR A 84 -0.18 -17.84 -7.77
N TYR A 85 -1.51 -17.98 -7.64
CA TYR A 85 -2.09 -19.05 -6.85
C TYR A 85 -2.20 -20.31 -7.70
N GLU A 86 -1.63 -21.40 -7.23
CA GLU A 86 -1.45 -22.64 -8.00
C GLU A 86 -2.77 -23.27 -8.43
N GLU A 87 -3.79 -23.26 -7.57
CA GLU A 87 -5.12 -23.82 -7.90
C GLU A 87 -6.04 -22.80 -8.60
N CYS A 88 -5.49 -21.73 -9.18
CA CYS A 88 -6.27 -20.80 -9.97
C CYS A 88 -6.55 -21.40 -11.34
N GLU A 89 -7.80 -21.75 -11.62
CA GLU A 89 -8.23 -22.30 -12.92
C GLU A 89 -7.96 -21.35 -14.10
N ASN A 90 -7.90 -20.05 -13.84
CA ASN A 90 -7.79 -19.01 -14.87
C ASN A 90 -6.80 -17.91 -14.45
N PRO A 91 -5.49 -18.20 -14.43
CA PRO A 91 -4.51 -17.28 -13.87
C PRO A 91 -4.26 -16.06 -14.77
N GLY A 92 -4.40 -16.17 -16.08
CA GLY A 92 -4.25 -15.04 -17.01
C GLY A 92 -5.54 -14.29 -17.35
N GLN A 93 -6.70 -14.89 -17.11
CA GLN A 93 -8.00 -14.30 -17.49
C GLN A 93 -8.61 -13.51 -16.33
N SER A 94 -8.02 -12.36 -16.04
CA SER A 94 -8.65 -11.39 -15.15
C SER A 94 -8.53 -9.99 -15.67
N TYR A 95 -9.60 -9.23 -15.52
CA TYR A 95 -9.58 -7.79 -15.76
C TYR A 95 -8.77 -7.04 -14.70
N GLN A 96 -8.42 -7.71 -13.57
CA GLN A 96 -7.72 -7.08 -12.46
C GLN A 96 -6.94 -8.08 -11.60
N PHE A 97 -5.74 -7.67 -11.22
CA PHE A 97 -4.83 -8.42 -10.35
C PHE A 97 -4.44 -7.62 -9.10
N TYR A 98 -4.22 -8.34 -7.99
CA TYR A 98 -3.94 -7.80 -6.67
C TYR A 98 -2.71 -8.50 -6.12
N ARG A 99 -1.60 -7.78 -5.95
CA ARG A 99 -0.46 -8.32 -5.22
C ARG A 99 -0.72 -8.17 -3.74
N ILE A 100 -0.65 -9.29 -3.03
CA ILE A 100 -0.74 -9.32 -1.58
C ILE A 100 0.64 -8.97 -1.06
N VAL A 101 0.77 -7.75 -0.56
CA VAL A 101 1.97 -7.24 0.09
C VAL A 101 1.62 -6.83 1.49
N GLY A 102 2.57 -7.01 2.40
CA GLY A 102 2.35 -6.61 3.78
C GLY A 102 1.21 -7.40 4.44
N SER A 103 1.09 -7.17 5.73
CA SER A 103 -0.07 -7.41 6.56
C SER A 103 -1.34 -6.69 6.05
N THR A 104 -1.81 -7.07 4.87
CA THR A 104 -3.07 -6.62 4.31
C THR A 104 -4.18 -7.05 5.28
N ALA A 105 -4.89 -6.11 5.91
CA ALA A 105 -6.02 -6.42 6.80
C ALA A 105 -7.37 -6.34 6.05
N ALA A 106 -7.36 -6.57 4.74
CA ALA A 106 -8.54 -6.39 3.91
C ALA A 106 -9.60 -7.46 4.25
N GLY A 107 -10.78 -7.04 4.71
CA GLY A 107 -11.86 -7.96 5.06
C GLY A 107 -11.67 -8.71 6.38
N GLY A 108 -10.76 -8.25 7.26
CA GLY A 108 -10.58 -8.85 8.59
C GLY A 108 -10.01 -10.26 8.58
N GLN A 109 -9.44 -10.70 7.46
CA GLN A 109 -8.80 -12.00 7.31
C GLN A 109 -7.29 -11.89 7.54
N ASP A 110 -6.64 -13.01 7.88
CA ASP A 110 -5.18 -13.10 7.88
C ASP A 110 -4.69 -13.39 6.46
N TRP A 111 -3.94 -12.45 5.88
CA TRP A 111 -3.37 -12.56 4.53
C TRP A 111 -1.94 -13.09 4.51
N SER A 112 -1.37 -13.41 5.69
CA SER A 112 -0.02 -13.96 5.81
C SER A 112 0.22 -15.20 4.93
N PRO A 113 -0.72 -16.16 4.80
CA PRO A 113 -0.52 -17.36 3.96
C PRO A 113 -0.38 -17.07 2.47
N VAL A 114 -0.93 -15.95 1.99
CA VAL A 114 -0.93 -15.56 0.57
C VAL A 114 -0.03 -14.36 0.32
N PHE A 115 0.82 -14.00 1.27
CA PHE A 115 1.77 -12.92 1.16
C PHE A 115 2.75 -13.16 -0.01
N GLY A 116 3.04 -12.11 -0.78
CA GLY A 116 3.90 -12.19 -1.95
C GLY A 116 3.19 -12.68 -3.22
N HIS A 117 2.03 -13.33 -3.11
CA HIS A 117 1.26 -13.78 -4.27
C HIS A 117 0.56 -12.62 -4.99
N VAL A 118 0.35 -12.80 -6.29
CA VAL A 118 -0.54 -11.98 -7.11
C VAL A 118 -1.84 -12.77 -7.29
N LEU A 119 -2.95 -12.24 -6.84
CA LEU A 119 -4.26 -12.87 -6.95
C LEU A 119 -5.07 -12.19 -8.04
N CYS A 120 -5.75 -12.97 -8.89
CA CYS A 120 -6.79 -12.42 -9.75
C CYS A 120 -7.96 -11.92 -8.91
N ASN A 121 -8.84 -11.11 -9.52
CA ASN A 121 -9.97 -10.54 -8.81
C ASN A 121 -10.91 -11.58 -8.17
N ALA A 122 -11.07 -12.75 -8.80
CA ALA A 122 -11.87 -13.84 -8.24
C ALA A 122 -11.22 -14.41 -6.96
N CYS A 123 -9.94 -14.75 -7.01
CA CYS A 123 -9.19 -15.27 -5.88
C CYS A 123 -9.12 -14.25 -4.73
N TYR A 124 -8.82 -12.98 -5.04
CA TYR A 124 -8.80 -11.91 -4.05
C TYR A 124 -10.15 -11.77 -3.32
N LYS A 125 -11.27 -11.75 -4.05
CA LYS A 125 -12.60 -11.66 -3.44
C LYS A 125 -12.95 -12.89 -2.60
N ARG A 126 -12.57 -14.09 -3.05
CA ARG A 126 -12.76 -15.33 -2.29
C ARG A 126 -12.01 -15.27 -0.97
N TYR A 127 -10.71 -14.97 -1.01
CA TYR A 127 -9.91 -14.88 0.20
C TYR A 127 -10.45 -13.81 1.15
N ARG A 128 -10.78 -12.62 0.63
CA ARG A 128 -11.36 -11.53 1.43
C ARG A 128 -12.64 -11.93 2.16
N SER A 129 -13.46 -12.82 1.58
CA SER A 129 -14.76 -13.21 2.14
C SER A 129 -14.72 -14.49 2.97
N LYS A 130 -13.80 -15.40 2.67
CA LYS A 130 -13.73 -16.74 3.28
C LYS A 130 -12.47 -17.00 4.10
N GLY A 131 -11.46 -16.15 3.98
CA GLY A 131 -10.14 -16.36 4.59
C GLY A 131 -9.31 -17.47 3.95
N THR A 132 -9.79 -18.10 2.87
CA THR A 132 -9.11 -19.20 2.18
C THR A 132 -9.28 -19.11 0.66
N LEU A 133 -8.23 -19.55 -0.06
CA LEU A 133 -8.25 -19.71 -1.51
C LEU A 133 -8.63 -21.12 -1.95
N GLN A 134 -8.58 -22.11 -1.03
CA GLN A 134 -8.95 -23.48 -1.34
C GLN A 134 -10.36 -23.51 -1.92
N ARG A 135 -10.45 -24.00 -3.15
CA ARG A 135 -11.71 -24.45 -3.71
C ARG A 135 -11.89 -25.85 -3.17
N SER A 136 -13.04 -26.13 -2.58
CA SER A 136 -13.40 -27.49 -2.19
C SER A 136 -13.41 -28.33 -3.45
N SER A 137 -12.26 -28.85 -3.86
CA SER A 137 -12.15 -29.91 -4.83
C SER A 137 -12.76 -31.10 -4.11
N THR A 138 -14.02 -31.36 -4.43
CA THR A 138 -14.67 -32.62 -4.09
C THR A 138 -13.69 -33.73 -4.44
N LEU A 139 -13.28 -34.46 -3.40
CA LEU A 139 -12.47 -35.66 -3.47
C LEU A 139 -12.86 -36.46 -4.70
N SER A 140 -11.92 -36.59 -5.64
CA SER A 140 -11.91 -37.71 -6.55
C SER A 140 -11.52 -38.92 -5.69
N GLU A 141 -12.49 -39.50 -5.00
CA GLU A 141 -12.36 -40.89 -4.56
C GLU A 141 -12.49 -41.76 -5.82
N SER A 142 -11.41 -42.53 -6.01
CA SER A 142 -11.13 -43.56 -7.01
C SER A 142 -12.30 -44.42 -7.46
#